data_AF-A0A3L7Q7L3-F1
#
_entry.id   AF-A0A3L7Q7L3-F1
#
_cell.length_a   1.000
_cell.length_b   1.000
_cell.length_c   1.000
_cell.angle_alpha   90.00
_cell.angle_beta   90.00
_cell.angle_gamma   90.00
#
_symmetry.space_group_name_H-M   'P 1'
#
loop_
_entity.id
_entity.type
_entity.pdbx_description
1 polymer ?
#
loop_
_entity_poly.entity_id
_entity_poly.type
_entity_poly.pdbx_seq_one_letter_code
_entity_poly.pdbx_strand_id
1 'polypeptide(L)' 'MASGRSITLALEIDWLSRLFSVDMGIDLGTCNTLVCVRGEGIVLNEPSVVAVRKGTNIVLNNG' A
#
# COMPACT_ATOMS: atom_id res chain seq x y z
N MET A 1 30.17 -5.67 -19.50
CA MET A 1 29.72 -7.07 -19.67
C MET A 1 29.52 -7.66 -18.27
N ALA A 2 28.35 -7.43 -17.68
CA ALA A 2 28.04 -7.98 -16.35
C ALA A 2 27.78 -9.48 -16.49
N SER A 3 28.52 -10.28 -15.71
CA SER A 3 28.42 -11.74 -15.65
C SER A 3 26.97 -12.21 -15.49
N GLY A 4 26.53 -13.11 -16.38
CA GLY A 4 25.14 -13.61 -16.46
C GLY A 4 24.62 -14.33 -15.20
N ARG A 5 25.47 -14.62 -14.21
CA ARG A 5 25.04 -15.19 -12.91
C ARG A 5 24.30 -14.18 -12.04
N SER A 6 24.54 -12.88 -12.21
CA SER A 6 23.92 -11.83 -11.38
C SER A 6 22.48 -11.53 -11.76
N ILE A 7 22.10 -11.74 -13.03
CA ILE A 7 20.73 -11.49 -13.52
C ILE A 7 19.80 -12.66 -13.18
N THR A 8 20.26 -13.91 -13.29
CA THR A 8 19.45 -15.09 -12.95
C THR A 8 19.04 -15.12 -11.47
N LEU A 9 19.96 -14.78 -10.55
CA LEU A 9 19.65 -14.69 -9.12
C LEU A 9 18.67 -13.55 -8.80
N ALA A 10 18.75 -12.43 -9.52
CA ALA A 10 17.80 -11.33 -9.36
C ALA A 10 16.38 -11.72 -9.82
N LEU A 11 16.26 -12.51 -10.90
CA LEU A 11 14.99 -13.04 -11.40
C LEU A 11 14.39 -14.10 -10.47
N GLU A 12 15.23 -14.92 -9.83
CA GLU A 12 14.76 -15.84 -8.78
C GLU A 12 14.23 -15.03 -7.58
N ILE A 13 14.96 -14.04 -7.08
CA ILE A 13 14.46 -13.26 -5.94
C ILE A 13 13.17 -12.46 -6.29
N ASP A 14 13.05 -11.96 -7.53
CA ASP A 14 11.85 -11.27 -8.03
C ASP A 14 10.61 -12.19 -8.10
N TRP A 15 10.77 -13.43 -8.55
CA TRP A 15 9.66 -14.41 -8.57
C TRP A 15 9.10 -14.62 -7.16
N LEU A 16 9.99 -14.80 -6.18
CA LEU A 16 9.63 -15.07 -4.80
C LEU A 16 8.93 -13.86 -4.19
N SER A 17 9.46 -12.65 -4.41
CA SER A 17 8.89 -11.42 -3.85
C SER A 17 7.48 -11.15 -4.39
N ARG A 18 7.24 -11.43 -5.68
CA ARG A 18 5.91 -11.28 -6.31
C ARG A 18 4.88 -12.25 -5.76
N LEU A 19 5.29 -13.44 -5.32
CA LEU A 19 4.38 -14.41 -4.69
C LEU A 19 3.92 -13.96 -3.29
N PHE A 20 4.73 -13.18 -2.58
CA PHE A 20 4.42 -12.64 -1.25
C PHE A 20 3.98 -11.17 -1.28
N SER A 21 3.87 -10.57 -2.46
CA SER A 21 3.40 -9.20 -2.60
C SER A 21 1.89 -9.13 -2.40
N VAL A 22 1.44 -8.18 -1.58
CA VAL A 22 0.01 -7.88 -1.42
C VAL A 22 -0.38 -6.85 -2.47
N ASP A 23 -1.26 -7.25 -3.38
CA ASP A 23 -1.83 -6.35 -4.38
C ASP A 23 -2.98 -5.54 -3.75
N MET A 24 -2.80 -4.22 -3.67
CA MET A 24 -3.76 -3.29 -3.07
C MET A 24 -4.18 -2.20 -4.06
N GLY A 25 -5.48 -1.89 -4.09
CA GLY A 25 -6.05 -0.74 -4.77
C GLY A 25 -6.55 0.29 -3.75
N ILE A 26 -6.32 1.57 -4.01
CA ILE A 26 -6.74 2.67 -3.13
C ILE A 26 -7.56 3.66 -3.96
N ASP A 27 -8.77 3.96 -3.50
CA ASP A 27 -9.60 5.04 -4.03
C ASP A 27 -9.65 6.18 -3.00
N LEU A 28 -9.16 7.35 -3.41
CA LEU A 28 -9.08 8.55 -2.58
C LEU A 28 -10.14 9.56 -3.03
N GLY A 29 -11.40 9.24 -2.75
CA GLY A 29 -12.51 10.14 -3.00
C GLY A 29 -12.51 11.31 -2.01
N THR A 30 -13.12 12.44 -2.38
CA THR A 30 -13.28 13.60 -1.48
C THR A 30 -14.10 13.26 -0.21
N CYS A 31 -15.04 12.31 -0.33
CA CYS A 31 -15.91 11.91 0.76
C CYS A 31 -15.36 10.72 1.54
N ASN A 32 -14.94 9.66 0.84
CA ASN A 32 -14.49 8.41 1.45
C ASN A 32 -13.20 7.91 0.79
N THR A 33 -12.40 7.23 1.61
CA THR A 33 -11.21 6.50 1.21
C THR A 33 -11.54 5.02 1.27
N LEU A 34 -11.40 4.34 0.14
CA LEU A 34 -11.59 2.90 0.03
C LEU A 34 -10.24 2.22 -0.18
N VAL A 35 -9.99 1.12 0.52
CA VAL A 35 -8.86 0.24 0.26
C VAL A 35 -9.38 -1.14 -0.10
N CYS A 36 -8.87 -1.69 -1.19
CA CYS A 36 -9.20 -3.03 -1.67
C CYS A 36 -7.93 -3.87 -1.75
N VAL A 37 -8.02 -5.14 -1.34
CA VAL A 37 -6.93 -6.12 -1.50
C VAL A 37 -7.38 -7.19 -2.50
N ARG A 38 -6.51 -7.52 -3.46
CA ARG A 38 -6.80 -8.55 -4.47
C ARG A 38 -7.09 -9.87 -3.76
N GLY A 39 -8.29 -10.40 -3.96
CA GLY A 39 -8.75 -11.66 -3.35
C GLY A 39 -9.51 -11.50 -2.04
N GLU A 40 -9.48 -10.31 -1.42
CA GLU A 40 -10.21 -10.02 -0.18
C GLU A 40 -11.34 -9.00 -0.38
N GLY A 41 -11.28 -8.19 -1.45
CA GLY A 41 -12.27 -7.15 -1.71
C GLY A 41 -11.97 -5.86 -0.92
N ILE A 42 -13.00 -5.05 -0.64
CA ILE A 42 -12.85 -3.78 0.10
C ILE A 42 -12.58 -4.09 1.58
N VAL A 43 -11.39 -3.73 2.05
CA VAL A 43 -10.92 -3.94 3.43
C VAL A 43 -10.97 -2.68 4.29
N LEU A 44 -11.10 -1.49 3.69
CA LEU A 44 -11.26 -0.21 4.39
C LEU A 44 -12.29 0.65 3.67
N ASN A 45 -13.19 1.28 4.43
CA ASN A 45 -14.13 2.28 3.94
C ASN A 45 -14.35 3.35 5.03
N GLU A 46 -13.49 4.36 5.03
CA GLU A 46 -13.49 5.42 6.04
C GLU A 46 -13.72 6.78 5.37
N PRO A 47 -14.28 7.77 6.09
CA PRO A 47 -14.33 9.15 5.63
C PRO A 47 -12.93 9.68 5.27
N SER A 48 -12.81 10.46 4.19
CA SER A 48 -11.54 11.05 3.74
C SER A 48 -11.09 12.27 4.55
N VAL A 49 -11.27 12.23 5.86
CA VAL A 49 -10.96 13.32 6.78
C VAL A 49 -10.12 12.83 7.95
N VAL A 50 -9.21 13.68 8.42
CA VAL A 50 -8.37 13.41 9.60
C VAL A 50 -8.39 14.61 10.53
N ALA A 51 -8.48 14.35 11.84
CA ALA A 51 -8.42 15.40 12.85
C ALA A 51 -6.95 15.79 13.12
N VAL A 52 -6.65 17.09 13.05
CA VAL A 52 -5.30 17.62 13.31
C VAL A 52 -5.33 18.69 14.40
N ARG A 53 -4.32 18.72 15.26
CA ARG A 53 -4.18 19.79 16.26
C ARG A 53 -3.86 21.10 15.55
N LYS A 54 -4.74 22.10 15.73
CA LYS A 54 -4.64 23.42 15.09
C LYS A 54 -3.25 24.04 15.29
N GLY A 55 -2.67 24.53 14.20
CA GLY A 55 -1.33 25.13 14.17
C GLY A 55 -0.18 24.12 14.16
N THR A 56 -0.46 22.83 14.00
CA THR A 56 0.55 21.77 13.93
C THR A 56 0.18 20.73 12.86
N ASN A 57 1.12 19.84 12.52
CA ASN A 57 0.88 18.67 11.67
C ASN A 57 0.64 17.38 12.50
N ILE A 58 0.27 17.53 13.78
CA ILE A 58 0.03 16.40 14.67
C ILE A 58 -1.41 15.93 14.47
N VAL A 59 -1.57 14.70 14.02
CA VAL A 59 -2.86 14.00 13.96
C VAL A 59 -3.33 13.70 15.39
N LEU A 60 -4.59 14.01 15.67
CA LEU A 60 -5.23 13.62 16.93
C LEU A 60 -5.57 12.13 16.82
N ASN A 61 -4.86 11.29 17.59
CA ASN A 61 -5.08 9.86 17.58
C ASN A 61 -6.10 9.48 18.67
N ASN A 62 -7.37 9.45 18.31
CA ASN A 62 -8.42 8.80 19.09
C ASN A 62 -9.11 7.83 18.13
N GLY A 63 -8.66 6.57 18.14
CA GLY A 63 -9.37 5.48 17.46
C GLY A 63 -10.79 5.34 17.96
#